data_AF-A0A369ZHZ9-F1
#
_entry.id   AF-A0A369ZHZ9-F1
#
_cell.length_a   1.000
_cell.length_b   1.000
_cell.length_c   1.000
_cell.angle_alpha   90.00
_cell.angle_beta   90.00
_cell.angle_gamma   90.00
#
_symmetry.space_group_name_H-M   'P 1'
#
loop_
_entity.id
_entity.type
_entity.pdbx_description
1 polymer ?
#
loop_
_entity_poly.entity_id
_entity_poly.type
_entity_poly.pdbx_seq_one_letter_code
_entity_poly.pdbx_strand_id
1 'polypeptide(L)'
;MSYSYQFRLKIIKLVTEQDYGIREVAKLHQISHALVIYWLKAFRERGLNGVKSPYTSLQTPKIVKPKMKKKDIEIPETTDFSPKAFKKLQRELALARAEIAYLKELEALDRQKQ
;
A
#
# COMPACT_ATOMS: atom_id res chain seq x y z
N MET A 1 -19.04 19.84 11.04
CA MET A 1 -17.60 20.15 10.92
C MET A 1 -16.99 19.26 9.83
N SER A 2 -16.53 19.85 8.73
CA SER A 2 -15.85 19.10 7.66
C SER A 2 -14.34 19.33 7.76
N TYR A 3 -13.55 18.26 7.78
CA TYR A 3 -12.10 18.36 7.76
C TYR A 3 -11.60 18.61 6.32
N SER A 4 -10.57 19.44 6.16
CA SER A 4 -9.97 19.67 4.85
C SER A 4 -9.30 18.41 4.31
N TYR A 5 -9.25 18.26 2.99
CA TYR A 5 -8.60 17.11 2.34
C TYR A 5 -7.12 16.97 2.75
N GLN A 6 -6.40 18.09 2.80
CA GLN A 6 -5.00 18.15 3.21
C GLN A 6 -4.80 17.62 4.63
N PHE A 7 -5.70 17.99 5.55
CA PHE A 7 -5.65 17.52 6.92
C PHE A 7 -5.84 16.00 7.00
N ARG A 8 -6.82 15.45 6.28
CA ARG A 8 -7.07 14.00 6.25
C ARG A 8 -5.87 13.23 5.69
N LEU A 9 -5.22 13.73 4.65
CA LEU A 9 -4.01 13.14 4.11
C LEU A 9 -2.86 13.15 5.12
N LYS A 10 -2.66 14.26 5.84
CA LYS A 10 -1.64 14.35 6.88
C LYS A 10 -1.83 13.28 7.96
N ILE A 11 -3.07 13.06 8.38
CA ILE A 11 -3.41 12.02 9.37
C ILE A 11 -3.13 10.63 8.83
N ILE A 12 -3.51 10.34 7.58
CA ILE A 12 -3.25 9.03 6.95
C ILE A 12 -1.75 8.77 6.87
N LYS A 13 -0.97 9.75 6.39
CA LYS A 13 0.49 9.62 6.29
C LYS A 13 1.15 9.34 7.64
N LEU A 14 0.74 10.03 8.70
CA LEU A 14 1.27 9.78 10.05
C LEU A 14 1.04 8.34 10.52
N VAL A 15 -0.14 7.77 10.21
CA VAL A 15 -0.45 6.39 10.58
C VAL A 15 0.28 5.37 9.69
N THR A 16 0.43 5.64 8.38
CA THR A 16 0.98 4.66 7.43
C THR A 16 2.48 4.73 7.24
N GLU A 17 3.08 5.91 7.32
CA GLU A 17 4.52 6.12 7.09
C GLU A 17 5.32 6.07 8.40
N GLN A 18 4.71 6.46 9.52
CA GLN A 18 5.37 6.52 10.82
C GLN A 18 4.82 5.49 11.83
N ASP A 19 3.96 4.56 11.39
CA ASP A 19 3.37 3.47 12.19
C ASP A 19 2.73 3.92 13.52
N TYR A 20 2.25 5.17 13.61
CA TYR A 20 1.60 5.67 14.82
C TYR A 20 0.27 4.96 15.09
N GLY A 21 -0.03 4.74 16.37
CA GLY A 21 -1.30 4.18 16.79
C GLY A 21 -2.47 5.10 16.44
N ILE A 22 -3.55 4.53 15.90
CA ILE A 22 -4.79 5.27 15.55
C ILE A 22 -5.31 6.10 16.73
N ARG A 23 -5.23 5.56 17.96
CA ARG A 23 -5.66 6.26 19.18
C ARG A 23 -4.73 7.42 19.56
N GLU A 24 -3.44 7.29 19.30
CA GLU A 24 -2.45 8.32 19.61
C GLU A 24 -2.61 9.52 18.67
N VAL A 25 -2.71 9.25 17.36
CA VAL A 25 -2.95 10.29 16.34
C VAL A 25 -4.28 10.99 16.58
N ALA A 26 -5.32 10.24 16.95
CA ALA A 26 -6.63 10.80 17.30
C ALA A 26 -6.55 11.75 18.51
N LYS A 27 -5.82 11.37 19.57
CA LYS A 27 -5.61 12.23 20.75
C LYS A 27 -4.80 13.47 20.39
N LEU A 28 -3.70 13.31 19.65
CA LEU A 28 -2.79 14.41 19.28
C LEU A 28 -3.50 15.49 18.46
N HIS A 29 -4.39 15.08 17.57
CA HIS A 29 -5.15 15.99 16.72
C HIS A 29 -6.56 16.32 17.25
N GLN A 30 -6.91 15.84 18.44
CA GLN A 30 -8.24 16.04 19.07
C GLN A 30 -9.40 15.63 18.15
N ILE A 31 -9.25 14.51 17.45
CA ILE A 31 -10.25 13.95 16.54
C ILE A 31 -10.77 12.64 17.15
N SER A 32 -12.01 12.26 16.80
CA SER A 32 -12.48 10.91 17.08
C SER A 32 -11.65 9.85 16.32
N HIS A 33 -11.25 8.80 17.03
CA HIS A 33 -10.58 7.64 16.43
C HIS A 33 -11.44 6.99 15.32
N ALA A 34 -12.77 7.08 15.40
CA ALA A 34 -13.67 6.56 14.37
C ALA A 34 -13.48 7.27 13.02
N LEU A 35 -13.21 8.58 13.02
CA LEU A 35 -12.94 9.36 11.80
C LEU A 35 -11.62 8.92 11.15
N VAL A 36 -10.59 8.66 11.97
CA VAL A 36 -9.30 8.18 11.49
C VAL A 36 -9.45 6.81 10.83
N ILE A 37 -10.17 5.89 11.47
CA ILE A 37 -10.48 4.57 10.91
C ILE A 37 -11.23 4.71 9.57
N TYR A 38 -12.19 5.64 9.51
CA TYR A 38 -12.98 5.88 8.32
C TYR A 38 -12.13 6.37 7.15
N TRP A 39 -11.23 7.33 7.37
CA TRP A 39 -10.32 7.84 6.34
C TRP A 39 -9.32 6.78 5.89
N LEU A 40 -8.80 5.98 6.81
CA LEU A 40 -7.92 4.86 6.47
C LEU A 40 -8.64 3.81 5.61
N LYS A 41 -9.89 3.50 5.94
CA LYS A 41 -10.72 2.58 5.15
C LYS A 41 -10.98 3.14 3.74
N ALA A 42 -11.38 4.41 3.65
CA ALA A 42 -11.61 5.07 2.37
C ALA A 42 -10.33 5.14 1.51
N PHE A 43 -9.16 5.34 2.14
CA PHE A 43 -7.86 5.31 1.48
C PHE A 43 -7.50 3.90 0.97
N ARG A 44 -7.76 2.86 1.75
CA ARG A 44 -7.52 1.47 1.32
C ARG A 44 -8.43 1.05 0.16
N GLU A 45 -9.68 1.48 0.16
CA GLU A 45 -10.66 1.07 -0.87
C GLU A 45 -10.54 1.86 -2.17
N ARG A 46 -10.32 3.18 -2.10
CA ARG A 46 -10.40 4.09 -3.27
C ARG A 46 -9.14 4.94 -3.47
N GLY A 47 -8.07 4.69 -2.71
CA GLY A 47 -6.85 5.48 -2.73
C GLY A 47 -7.09 6.95 -2.34
N LEU A 48 -6.33 7.86 -2.95
CA LEU A 48 -6.43 9.30 -2.72
C LEU A 48 -7.83 9.87 -3.00
N ASN A 49 -8.57 9.28 -3.94
CA ASN A 49 -9.92 9.72 -4.30
C ASN A 49 -10.94 9.45 -3.18
N GLY A 50 -10.74 8.39 -2.38
CA GLY A 50 -11.56 8.10 -1.19
C GLY A 50 -11.41 9.13 -0.09
N VAL A 51 -10.25 9.76 0.02
CA VAL A 51 -9.94 10.75 1.07
C VAL A 51 -10.54 12.12 0.75
N LYS A 52 -10.70 12.45 -0.54
CA LYS A 52 -11.35 13.69 -1.01
C LYS A 52 -12.81 13.75 -0.58
N SER A 53 -13.53 12.67 -0.80
CA SER A 53 -14.94 12.56 -0.40
C SER A 53 -15.21 11.28 0.38
N PRO A 54 -14.93 11.28 1.69
CA PRO A 54 -15.21 10.15 2.54
C PRO A 54 -16.73 10.02 2.72
N TYR A 55 -17.51 11.10 2.58
CA TYR A 55 -18.98 11.04 2.66
C TYR A 55 -19.68 10.70 1.34
N THR A 56 -18.96 10.55 0.22
CA THR A 56 -19.59 10.04 -1.01
C THR A 56 -20.05 8.63 -0.71
N SER A 57 -21.38 8.53 -0.66
CA SER A 57 -22.18 7.40 -0.29
C SER A 57 -21.46 6.09 -0.55
N LEU A 58 -21.57 5.20 0.43
CA LEU A 58 -21.58 3.78 0.15
C LEU A 58 -22.69 3.55 -0.90
N GLN A 59 -22.37 3.76 -2.18
CA GLN A 59 -22.82 2.82 -3.19
C GLN A 59 -22.17 1.52 -2.76
N THR A 60 -22.81 0.85 -1.80
CA THR A 60 -22.70 -0.59 -1.73
C THR A 60 -22.98 -1.03 -3.16
N PRO A 61 -22.03 -1.66 -3.86
CA PRO A 61 -22.42 -2.33 -5.08
C PRO A 61 -23.58 -3.23 -4.65
N LYS A 62 -24.77 -3.05 -5.22
CA LYS A 62 -25.86 -3.99 -5.02
C LYS A 62 -25.24 -5.34 -5.33
N ILE A 63 -25.05 -6.17 -4.32
CA ILE A 63 -24.54 -7.53 -4.46
C ILE A 63 -25.66 -8.28 -5.19
N VAL A 64 -25.73 -8.11 -6.50
CA VAL A 64 -26.34 -9.10 -7.37
C VAL A 64 -25.35 -10.25 -7.29
N LYS A 65 -25.68 -11.29 -6.52
CA LYS A 65 -24.89 -12.52 -6.45
C LYS A 65 -24.50 -12.91 -7.88
N PRO A 66 -23.23 -12.82 -8.29
CA PRO A 66 -22.86 -13.27 -9.61
C PRO A 66 -22.93 -14.79 -9.58
N LYS A 67 -23.91 -15.35 -10.30
CA LYS A 67 -23.89 -16.77 -10.66
C LYS A 67 -22.56 -17.01 -11.37
N MET A 68 -21.79 -17.93 -10.82
CA MET A 68 -20.49 -18.37 -11.31
C MET A 68 -20.47 -18.51 -12.83
N LYS A 69 -19.57 -17.80 -13.50
CA LYS A 69 -18.87 -18.32 -14.67
C LYS A 69 -17.41 -17.91 -14.57
N LYS A 70 -16.56 -18.92 -14.42
CA LYS A 70 -15.10 -18.80 -14.54
C LYS A 70 -14.81 -18.23 -15.93
N LYS A 71 -14.20 -17.06 -15.98
CA LYS A 71 -13.43 -16.61 -17.13
C LYS A 71 -12.03 -16.39 -16.59
N ASP A 72 -11.11 -17.18 -17.10
CA ASP A 72 -9.69 -17.04 -16.81
C ASP A 72 -9.26 -15.67 -17.35
N ILE A 73 -8.98 -14.77 -16.41
CA ILE A 73 -8.39 -13.46 -16.68
C ILE A 73 -7.05 -13.52 -15.95
N GLU A 74 -5.98 -13.60 -16.73
CA GLU A 74 -4.61 -13.46 -16.27
C GLU A 74 -4.43 -12.05 -15.68
N ILE A 75 -4.47 -11.94 -14.36
CA ILE A 75 -4.07 -10.75 -13.63
C ILE A 75 -2.70 -11.05 -13.02
N PRO A 76 -1.66 -10.22 -13.26
CA PRO A 76 -0.38 -10.38 -12.61
C PRO A 76 -0.54 -10.16 -11.10
N GLU A 77 -0.22 -11.23 -10.36
CA GLU A 77 0.09 -11.32 -8.94
C GLU A 77 -0.62 -10.30 -8.02
N THR A 78 -1.78 -10.72 -7.50
CA THR A 78 -2.32 -10.19 -6.25
C THR A 78 -1.24 -10.29 -5.17
N THR A 79 -0.95 -9.17 -4.51
CA THR A 79 -0.03 -9.10 -3.35
C THR A 79 -0.55 -9.95 -2.21
N ASP A 80 -0.22 -11.24 -2.25
CA ASP A 80 -0.39 -12.14 -1.14
C ASP A 80 0.59 -11.71 -0.05
N PHE A 81 0.11 -11.09 1.02
CA PHE A 81 0.87 -10.87 2.28
C PHE A 81 1.17 -12.19 3.02
N SER A 82 1.26 -13.30 2.29
CA SER A 82 1.63 -14.60 2.79
C SER A 82 3.12 -14.61 3.13
N PRO A 83 3.53 -15.24 4.25
CA PRO A 83 4.94 -15.43 4.60
C PRO A 83 5.77 -16.08 3.48
N LYS A 84 5.10 -16.85 2.59
CA LYS A 84 5.73 -17.51 1.44
C LYS A 84 6.14 -16.53 0.35
N ALA A 85 5.32 -15.51 0.07
CA ALA A 85 5.62 -14.47 -0.92
C ALA A 85 6.76 -13.56 -0.46
N PHE A 86 6.78 -13.20 0.83
CA PHE A 86 7.89 -12.42 1.41
C PHE A 86 9.24 -13.15 1.29
N LYS A 87 9.27 -14.45 1.60
CA LYS A 87 10.49 -15.27 1.43
C LYS A 87 10.93 -15.36 -0.04
N LYS A 88 9.99 -15.43 -0.99
CA LYS A 88 10.30 -15.41 -2.43
C LYS A 88 10.95 -14.09 -2.83
N LEU A 89 10.35 -12.97 -2.42
CA LEU A 89 10.85 -11.62 -2.70
C LEU A 89 12.26 -11.38 -2.11
N GLN A 90 12.52 -11.86 -0.89
CA GLN A 90 13.84 -11.78 -0.29
C GLN A 90 14.91 -12.57 -1.08
N ARG A 91 14.54 -13.72 -1.65
CA ARG A 91 15.45 -14.51 -2.49
C ARG A 91 15.74 -13.81 -3.81
N GLU A 92 14.72 -13.24 -4.45
CA GLU A 92 14.87 -12.48 -5.69
C GLU A 92 15.80 -11.26 -5.48
N LEU A 93 15.63 -10.52 -4.38
CA LEU A 93 16.54 -9.43 -4.02
C LEU A 93 17.98 -9.90 -3.77
N ALA A 94 18.17 -11.06 -3.13
CA ALA A 94 19.50 -11.61 -2.89
C ALA A 94 20.19 -12.02 -4.20
N LEU A 95 19.46 -12.66 -5.12
CA LEU A 95 19.97 -13.05 -6.44
C LEU A 95 20.38 -11.82 -7.27
N ALA A 96 19.50 -10.82 -7.38
CA ALA A 96 19.79 -9.60 -8.13
C ALA A 96 21.02 -8.86 -7.58
N ARG A 97 21.19 -8.83 -6.24
CA ARG A 97 22.39 -8.22 -5.62
C ARG A 97 23.67 -8.98 -5.94
N ALA A 98 23.62 -10.32 -5.97
CA ALA A 98 24.76 -11.14 -6.35
C ALA A 98 25.15 -10.93 -7.83
N GLU A 99 24.16 -10.86 -8.72
CA GLU A 99 24.38 -10.59 -10.14
C GLU A 99 25.02 -9.20 -10.37
N ILE A 100 24.50 -8.17 -9.70
CA ILE A 100 25.09 -6.82 -9.76
C ILE A 100 26.53 -6.81 -9.22
N ALA A 101 26.81 -7.54 -8.14
CA ALA A 101 28.16 -7.62 -7.58
C ALA A 101 29.14 -8.27 -8.57
N TYR A 102 28.73 -9.38 -9.20
CA TYR A 102 29.53 -10.07 -10.22
C TYR A 102 29.81 -9.18 -11.44
N LEU A 103 28.81 -8.47 -11.96
CA LEU A 103 28.98 -7.55 -13.08
C LEU A 103 29.93 -6.40 -12.74
N LYS A 104 29.85 -5.86 -11.51
CA LYS A 104 30.78 -4.81 -11.05
C LYS A 104 32.22 -5.30 -10.95
N GLU A 105 32.44 -6.54 -10.52
CA GLU A 105 33.78 -7.12 -10.49
C GLU A 105 34.34 -7.28 -11.90
N LEU A 106 33.54 -7.72 -12.87
CA LEU A 106 33.95 -7.77 -14.28
C LEU A 106 34.32 -6.39 -14.84
N GLU A 107 33.47 -5.39 -14.63
CA GLU A 107 33.77 -4.02 -15.05
C GLU A 107 35.03 -3.44 -14.39
N ALA A 108 35.34 -3.84 -13.15
CA ALA A 108 36.54 -3.41 -12.46
C ALA A 108 37.80 -4.04 -13.07
N LEU A 109 37.74 -5.33 -13.42
CA LEU A 109 38.82 -6.03 -14.11
C LEU A 109 39.07 -5.46 -15.51
N ASP A 110 38.02 -5.12 -16.24
CA ASP A 110 38.14 -4.51 -17.57
C ASP A 110 38.72 -3.09 -17.48
N ARG A 111 38.35 -2.31 -16.46
CA ARG A 111 38.95 -1.00 -16.18
C ARG A 111 40.42 -1.06 -15.79
N GLN A 112 40.85 -2.12 -15.11
CA GLN A 112 42.27 -2.32 -14.75
C GLN A 112 43.15 -2.72 -15.95
N LYS A 113 42.55 -3.20 -17.04
CA LYS A 113 43.25 -3.61 -18.27
C LYS A 113 43.36 -2.50 -19.32
N GLN A 114 42.74 -1.34 -19.08
CA GLN A 114 42.93 -0.11 -19.86
C GLN A 114 44.03 0.74 -19.24
#